data_AF-A0A5S4TPP0-F1
#
_entry.id   AF-A0A5S4TPP0-F1
#
_cell.length_a   1.000
_cell.length_b   1.000
_cell.length_c   1.000
_cell.angle_alpha   90.00
_cell.angle_beta   90.00
_cell.angle_gamma   90.00
#
_symmetry.space_group_name_H-M   'P 1'
#
loop_
_entity.id
_entity.type
_entity.pdbx_description
1 polymer ?
#
loop_
_entity_poly.entity_id
_entity_poly.type
_entity_poly.pdbx_seq_one_letter_code
_entity_poly.pdbx_strand_id
1 'polypeptide(L)'
;MKSIKRFALSAMGVAMLLVLTGCVNVDKTTGQPTGFIWNTIGAPMAEAIKYFATDKGLGFGVAIIIVTIIVRLIILPLGIYQSWKATLHSEKMNALKHVLEPHQTRLKEATTQEEKLEAQQALFAAQKEHGISMFGGVGCFP
;
A
#
# COMPACT_ATOMS: atom_id res chain seq x y z
N MET A 1 -27.56 -16.96 1.71
CA MET A 1 -26.08 -16.80 1.66
C MET A 1 -25.57 -15.63 0.78
N LYS A 2 -26.13 -15.35 -0.41
CA LYS A 2 -25.66 -14.24 -1.27
C LYS A 2 -25.81 -12.83 -0.64
N SER A 3 -26.84 -12.59 0.16
CA SER A 3 -27.08 -11.30 0.85
C SER A 3 -26.08 -11.01 1.98
N ILE A 4 -25.74 -12.02 2.78
CA ILE A 4 -24.71 -11.92 3.83
C ILE A 4 -23.33 -11.60 3.24
N LYS A 5 -22.95 -12.23 2.11
CA LYS A 5 -21.70 -11.91 1.41
C LYS A 5 -21.64 -10.46 0.92
N ARG A 6 -22.77 -9.90 0.46
CA ARG A 6 -22.87 -8.48 0.03
C ARG A 6 -22.80 -7.52 1.22
N PHE A 7 -23.41 -7.87 2.35
CA PHE A 7 -23.35 -7.07 3.57
C PHE A 7 -21.95 -7.09 4.18
N ALA A 8 -21.26 -8.24 4.17
CA ALA A 8 -19.87 -8.35 4.62
C ALA A 8 -18.89 -7.55 3.74
N LEU A 9 -19.07 -7.60 2.40
CA LEU A 9 -18.30 -6.77 1.46
C LEU A 9 -18.54 -5.27 1.66
N SER A 10 -19.80 -4.88 1.87
CA SER A 10 -20.19 -3.50 2.19
C SER A 10 -19.56 -3.02 3.51
N ALA A 11 -19.67 -3.82 4.57
CA ALA A 11 -19.11 -3.51 5.89
C ALA A 11 -17.57 -3.39 5.85
N MET A 12 -16.89 -4.25 5.10
CA MET A 12 -15.43 -4.17 4.91
C MET A 12 -15.03 -2.90 4.14
N GLY A 13 -15.78 -2.52 3.11
CA GLY A 13 -15.56 -1.28 2.37
C GLY A 13 -15.77 -0.03 3.22
N VAL A 14 -16.82 -0.01 4.04
CA VAL A 14 -17.09 1.11 4.97
C VAL A 14 -16.04 1.18 6.07
N ALA A 15 -15.58 0.06 6.60
CA ALA A 15 -14.50 0.02 7.59
C ALA A 15 -13.18 0.58 7.02
N MET A 16 -12.82 0.23 5.78
CA MET A 16 -11.66 0.84 5.10
C MET A 16 -11.83 2.35 4.95
N LEU A 17 -13.00 2.82 4.51
CA LEU A 17 -13.25 4.25 4.37
C LEU A 17 -13.13 4.99 5.71
N LEU A 18 -13.65 4.43 6.80
CA LEU A 18 -13.53 5.03 8.14
C LEU A 18 -12.09 5.06 8.65
N VAL A 19 -11.31 4.01 8.41
CA VAL A 19 -9.89 3.97 8.77
C VAL A 19 -9.07 4.97 7.94
N LEU A 20 -9.32 5.09 6.63
CA LEU A 20 -8.61 6.04 5.78
C LEU A 20 -9.01 7.51 6.06
N THR A 21 -10.28 7.78 6.36
CA THR A 21 -10.78 9.13 6.64
C THR A 21 -10.53 9.60 8.07
N GLY A 22 -10.35 8.68 9.03
CA GLY A 22 -10.07 9.01 10.42
C GLY A 22 -8.62 9.45 10.72
N CYS A 23 -7.74 9.45 9.72
CA CYS A 23 -6.32 9.75 9.93
C CYS A 23 -6.03 11.21 10.30
N VAL A 24 -6.71 12.19 9.71
CA VAL A 24 -6.52 13.62 10.03
C VAL A 24 -7.88 14.27 10.19
N ASN A 25 -8.19 14.76 11.39
CA ASN A 25 -9.37 15.59 11.61
C ASN A 25 -8.98 17.06 11.40
N VAL A 26 -9.91 17.90 10.96
CA VAL A 26 -9.72 19.35 10.94
C VAL A 26 -10.72 19.91 11.93
N ASP A 27 -10.21 20.57 12.97
CA ASP A 27 -11.07 21.21 13.95
C ASP A 27 -11.78 22.39 13.29
N LYS A 28 -13.12 22.33 13.28
CA LYS A 28 -13.98 23.34 12.63
C LYS A 28 -13.95 24.69 13.34
N THR A 29 -13.45 24.77 14.57
CA THR A 29 -13.41 26.01 15.36
C THR A 29 -12.12 26.80 15.20
N THR A 30 -10.99 26.12 15.00
CA THR A 30 -9.66 26.75 14.84
C THR A 30 -9.14 26.68 13.41
N GLY A 31 -9.77 25.88 12.54
CA GLY A 31 -9.32 25.65 11.16
C GLY A 31 -7.99 24.89 11.07
N GLN A 32 -7.47 24.40 12.21
CA GLN A 32 -6.21 23.68 12.25
C GLN A 32 -6.46 22.17 12.14
N PRO A 33 -5.66 21.45 11.33
CA PRO A 33 -5.68 19.99 11.35
C PRO A 33 -5.25 19.50 12.74
N THR A 34 -6.05 18.61 13.33
CA THR A 34 -5.85 18.01 14.64
C THR A 34 -6.03 16.49 14.55
N GLY A 35 -5.20 15.73 15.26
CA GLY A 35 -5.27 14.27 15.24
C GLY A 35 -3.92 13.61 15.44
N PHE A 36 -3.93 12.30 15.65
CA PHE A 36 -2.72 11.51 15.91
C PHE A 36 -1.71 11.60 14.75
N ILE A 37 -2.17 11.46 13.50
CA ILE A 37 -1.30 11.54 12.31
C ILE A 37 -0.79 12.98 12.11
N TRP A 38 -1.61 13.99 12.38
CA TRP A 38 -1.16 15.38 12.29
C TRP A 38 -0.07 15.67 13.32
N ASN A 39 -0.24 15.27 14.57
CA ASN A 39 0.76 15.54 15.60
C ASN A 39 2.07 14.74 15.40
N THR A 40 1.99 13.52 14.85
CA THR A 40 3.16 12.65 14.69
C THR A 40 3.92 12.86 13.37
N ILE A 41 3.23 13.20 12.28
CA ILE A 41 3.84 13.34 10.94
C ILE A 41 3.66 14.75 10.37
N GLY A 42 2.47 15.35 10.52
CA GLY A 42 2.16 16.66 9.93
C GLY A 42 2.87 17.84 10.60
N ALA A 43 2.85 17.90 11.93
CA ALA A 43 3.46 18.94 12.74
C ALA A 43 4.99 19.05 12.54
N PRO A 44 5.79 17.96 12.63
CA PRO A 44 7.23 18.06 12.42
C PRO A 44 7.57 18.44 10.96
N MET A 45 6.76 18.04 9.99
CA MET A 45 6.95 18.43 8.59
C MET A 45 6.67 19.93 8.38
N ALA A 46 5.61 20.45 9.00
CA ALA A 46 5.27 21.87 8.93
C ALA A 46 6.33 22.75 9.63
N GLU A 47 6.86 22.31 10.76
CA GLU A 47 7.94 23.01 11.47
C GLU A 47 9.24 23.02 10.66
N ALA A 48 9.60 21.90 10.03
CA ALA A 48 10.76 21.83 9.14
C ALA A 48 10.66 22.83 7.97
N ILE A 49 9.49 22.93 7.32
CA ILE A 49 9.27 23.90 6.24
C ILE A 49 9.40 25.34 6.77
N LYS A 50 8.81 25.64 7.93
CA LYS A 50 8.92 26.98 8.54
C LYS A 50 10.36 27.34 8.88
N TYR A 51 11.15 26.41 9.41
CA TYR A 51 12.57 26.64 9.70
C TYR A 51 13.36 27.03 8.44
N PHE A 52 13.19 26.31 7.34
CA PHE A 52 13.87 26.65 6.08
C PHE A 52 13.29 27.90 5.41
N ALA A 53 12.00 28.20 5.59
CA ALA A 53 11.36 29.36 4.98
C ALA A 53 11.68 30.67 5.71
N THR A 54 11.65 30.65 7.05
CA THR A 54 11.70 31.84 7.91
C THR A 54 13.09 32.07 8.49
N ASP A 55 13.71 31.07 9.14
CA ASP A 55 15.03 31.23 9.78
C ASP A 55 16.18 31.35 8.77
N LYS A 56 16.02 30.76 7.58
CA LYS A 56 16.99 30.88 6.48
C LYS A 56 16.61 31.94 5.44
N GLY A 57 15.42 32.55 5.55
CA GLY A 57 14.95 33.59 4.63
C GLY A 57 14.79 33.16 3.16
N LEU A 58 14.75 31.85 2.88
CA LEU A 58 14.72 31.29 1.52
C LEU A 58 13.31 31.34 0.89
N GLY A 59 12.28 31.66 1.69
CA GLY A 59 10.88 31.66 1.27
C GLY A 59 10.28 30.25 1.19
N PHE A 60 8.95 30.17 1.27
CA PHE A 60 8.23 28.89 1.35
C PHE A 60 8.41 27.98 0.13
N GLY A 61 8.55 28.54 -1.07
CA GLY A 61 8.73 27.76 -2.30
C GLY A 61 10.03 26.96 -2.31
N VAL A 62 11.15 27.63 -2.00
CA VAL A 62 12.48 26.97 -1.95
C VAL A 62 12.59 26.04 -0.76
N ALA A 63 11.99 26.41 0.38
CA ALA A 63 11.94 25.57 1.58
C ALA A 63 11.26 24.22 1.31
N ILE A 64 10.12 24.20 0.61
CA ILE A 64 9.42 22.95 0.26
C ILE A 64 10.28 22.07 -0.66
N ILE A 65 10.94 22.65 -1.68
CA ILE A 65 11.81 21.90 -2.58
C ILE A 65 12.96 21.25 -1.80
N ILE A 66 13.62 21.99 -0.91
CA ILE A 66 14.73 21.45 -0.10
C ILE A 66 14.24 20.34 0.84
N VAL A 67 13.13 20.57 1.56
CA VAL A 67 12.58 19.56 2.49
C VAL A 67 12.17 18.29 1.73
N THR A 68 11.54 18.41 0.56
CA THR A 68 11.15 17.24 -0.23
C THR A 68 12.35 16.44 -0.75
N ILE A 69 13.45 17.11 -1.14
CA ILE A 69 14.69 16.42 -1.51
C ILE A 69 15.29 15.67 -0.31
N ILE A 70 15.38 16.32 0.85
CA ILE A 70 15.90 15.69 2.08
C ILE A 70 15.05 14.48 2.47
N VAL A 71 13.73 14.64 2.51
CA VAL A 71 12.79 13.56 2.85
C VAL A 71 12.92 12.41 1.85
N ARG A 72 13.02 12.71 0.55
CA ARG A 72 13.24 11.68 -0.48
C ARG A 72 14.57 10.96 -0.27
N LEU A 73 15.66 11.65 0.05
CA LEU A 73 16.94 10.99 0.31
C LEU A 73 16.91 10.07 1.53
N ILE A 74 16.14 10.43 2.57
CA ILE A 74 15.96 9.60 3.77
C ILE A 74 15.06 8.38 3.48
N ILE A 75 14.01 8.52 2.67
CA ILE A 75 13.06 7.44 2.35
C ILE A 75 13.56 6.54 1.20
N LEU A 76 14.39 7.05 0.29
CA LEU A 76 14.95 6.30 -0.85
C LEU A 76 15.63 4.97 -0.46
N PRO A 77 16.43 4.84 0.62
CA PRO A 77 16.97 3.54 1.02
C PRO A 77 15.88 2.52 1.36
N LEU A 78 14.76 2.95 1.97
CA LEU A 78 13.60 2.09 2.19
C LEU A 78 12.93 1.71 0.86
N GLY A 79 12.80 2.66 -0.07
CA GLY A 79 12.25 2.43 -1.40
C GLY A 79 13.06 1.43 -2.22
N ILE A 80 14.40 1.52 -2.20
CA ILE A 80 15.28 0.56 -2.87
C ILE A 80 15.18 -0.83 -2.25
N TYR A 81 15.08 -0.91 -0.93
CA TYR A 81 14.92 -2.19 -0.26
C TYR A 81 13.58 -2.86 -0.60
N GLN A 82 12.51 -2.07 -0.71
CA GLN A 82 11.20 -2.57 -1.14
C GLN A 82 11.22 -2.97 -2.62
N SER A 83 11.84 -2.18 -3.50
CA SER A 83 11.94 -2.50 -4.92
C SER A 83 12.77 -3.75 -5.18
N TRP A 84 13.90 -3.93 -4.49
CA TRP A 84 14.73 -5.12 -4.59
C TRP A 84 13.97 -6.40 -4.16
N LYS A 85 13.23 -6.33 -3.05
CA LYS A 85 12.37 -7.44 -2.62
C LYS A 85 11.26 -7.74 -3.62
N ALA A 86 10.64 -6.72 -4.19
CA ALA A 86 9.61 -6.88 -5.21
C ALA A 86 10.19 -7.51 -6.49
N THR A 87 11.38 -7.11 -6.92
CA THR A 87 12.08 -7.70 -8.07
C THR A 87 12.44 -9.16 -7.80
N LEU A 88 13.00 -9.48 -6.63
CA LEU A 88 13.31 -10.87 -6.26
C LEU A 88 12.04 -11.75 -6.23
N HIS A 89 10.92 -11.20 -5.78
CA HIS A 89 9.63 -11.90 -5.80
C HIS A 89 9.12 -12.11 -7.23
N SER A 90 9.24 -11.10 -8.09
CA SER A 90 8.86 -11.17 -9.50
C SER A 90 9.70 -12.18 -10.28
N GLU A 91 11.01 -12.26 -10.00
CA GLU A 91 11.92 -13.24 -10.59
C GLU A 91 11.56 -14.67 -10.18
N LYS A 92 11.29 -14.91 -8.90
CA LYS A 92 10.82 -16.23 -8.42
C LYS A 92 9.49 -16.62 -9.08
N MET A 93 8.55 -15.68 -9.21
CA MET A 93 7.28 -15.91 -9.90
C MET A 93 7.49 -16.23 -11.39
N ASN A 94 8.39 -15.52 -12.06
CA ASN A 94 8.71 -15.76 -13.47
C ASN A 94 9.41 -17.11 -13.68
N ALA A 95 10.34 -17.50 -12.80
CA ALA A 95 11.00 -18.80 -12.86
C ALA A 95 10.00 -19.96 -12.69
N LEU A 96 9.01 -19.79 -11.79
CA LEU A 96 7.96 -20.79 -11.51
C LEU A 96 6.73 -20.68 -12.43
N LYS A 97 6.72 -19.71 -13.35
CA LYS A 97 5.58 -19.43 -14.25
C LYS A 97 5.14 -20.66 -15.04
N HIS A 98 6.10 -21.46 -15.52
CA HIS A 98 5.83 -22.69 -16.28
C HIS A 98 5.08 -23.77 -15.48
N VAL A 99 5.29 -23.83 -14.16
CA VAL A 99 4.59 -24.76 -13.25
C VAL A 99 3.19 -24.25 -12.92
N LEU A 100 3.01 -22.93 -12.88
CA LEU A 100 1.73 -22.28 -12.56
C LEU A 100 0.80 -22.16 -13.78
N GLU A 101 1.33 -22.17 -15.00
CA GLU A 101 0.59 -22.05 -16.27
C GLU A 101 -0.53 -23.09 -16.48
N PRO A 102 -0.35 -24.39 -16.19
CA PRO A 102 -1.44 -25.36 -16.27
C PRO A 102 -2.57 -25.06 -15.28
N HIS A 103 -2.24 -24.63 -14.06
CA HIS A 103 -3.24 -24.25 -13.05
C HIS A 103 -3.96 -22.93 -13.40
N GLN A 104 -3.26 -21.98 -14.04
CA GLN A 104 -3.85 -20.72 -14.50
C GLN A 104 -4.79 -20.94 -15.69
N THR A 105 -4.49 -21.90 -16.56
CA THR A 105 -5.36 -22.28 -17.67
C THR A 105 -6.64 -22.93 -17.15
N ARG A 106 -6.55 -23.82 -16.16
CA ARG A 106 -7.72 -24.41 -15.47
C ARG A 106 -8.61 -23.34 -14.82
N LEU A 107 -8.03 -22.29 -14.24
CA LEU A 107 -8.78 -21.15 -13.71
C LEU A 107 -9.53 -20.36 -14.81
N LYS A 108 -8.89 -20.18 -15.98
CA LYS A 108 -9.48 -19.44 -17.12
C LYS A 108 -10.59 -20.24 -17.82
N GLU A 109 -10.46 -21.56 -17.87
CA GLU A 109 -11.44 -22.47 -18.47
C GLU A 109 -12.62 -22.78 -17.54
N ALA A 110 -12.46 -22.62 -16.23
CA ALA A 110 -13.56 -22.80 -15.27
C ALA A 110 -14.70 -21.80 -15.56
N THR A 111 -15.89 -22.31 -15.81
CA THR A 111 -17.07 -21.49 -16.16
C THR A 111 -17.94 -21.19 -14.95
N THR A 112 -17.95 -22.09 -13.95
CA THR A 112 -18.77 -21.96 -12.74
C THR A 112 -18.05 -21.24 -11.60
N GLN A 113 -18.81 -20.57 -10.72
CA GLN A 113 -18.25 -19.77 -9.63
C GLN A 113 -17.60 -20.63 -8.53
N GLU A 114 -18.05 -21.88 -8.34
CA GLU A 114 -17.47 -22.84 -7.41
C GLU A 114 -16.16 -23.41 -7.96
N GLU A 115 -16.12 -23.84 -9.22
CA GLU A 115 -14.88 -24.33 -9.85
C GLU A 115 -13.81 -23.23 -9.93
N LYS A 116 -14.20 -21.96 -10.17
CA LYS A 116 -13.26 -20.83 -10.12
C LYS A 116 -12.64 -20.64 -8.74
N LEU A 117 -13.39 -20.91 -7.67
CA LEU A 117 -12.91 -20.77 -6.30
C LEU A 117 -11.92 -21.90 -5.96
N GLU A 118 -12.27 -23.14 -6.32
CA GLU A 118 -11.41 -24.30 -6.11
C GLU A 118 -10.12 -24.20 -6.94
N ALA A 119 -10.21 -23.79 -8.20
CA ALA A 119 -9.04 -23.55 -9.04
C ALA A 119 -8.17 -22.39 -8.51
N GLN A 120 -8.76 -21.35 -7.91
CA GLN A 120 -8.00 -20.30 -7.21
C GLN A 120 -7.28 -20.86 -5.98
N GLN A 121 -7.95 -21.68 -5.18
CA GLN A 121 -7.36 -22.31 -4.00
C GLN A 121 -6.22 -23.26 -4.37
N ALA A 122 -6.37 -24.02 -5.45
CA ALA A 122 -5.32 -24.89 -5.98
C ALA A 122 -4.11 -24.10 -6.49
N LEU A 123 -4.34 -22.99 -7.21
CA LEU A 123 -3.27 -22.05 -7.60
C LEU A 123 -2.52 -21.49 -6.39
N PHE A 124 -3.26 -21.12 -5.35
CA PHE A 124 -2.71 -20.62 -4.11
C PHE A 124 -1.92 -21.66 -3.32
N ALA A 125 -2.38 -22.92 -3.32
CA ALA A 125 -1.65 -24.04 -2.72
C ALA A 125 -0.33 -24.30 -3.46
N ALA A 126 -0.36 -24.35 -4.79
CA ALA A 126 0.85 -24.51 -5.61
C ALA A 126 1.85 -23.36 -5.42
N GLN A 127 1.37 -22.11 -5.35
CA GLN A 127 2.23 -20.95 -5.03
C GLN A 127 2.90 -21.08 -3.65
N LYS A 128 2.17 -21.57 -2.65
CA LYS A 128 2.67 -21.78 -1.29
C LYS A 128 3.70 -22.91 -1.20
N GLU A 129 3.46 -24.03 -1.89
CA GLU A 129 4.39 -25.17 -1.96
C GLU A 129 5.73 -24.80 -2.59
N HIS A 130 5.72 -23.93 -3.60
CA HIS A 130 6.94 -23.43 -4.24
C HIS A 130 7.57 -22.21 -3.55
N GLY A 131 7.15 -21.88 -2.32
CA GLY A 131 7.77 -20.84 -1.50
C GLY A 131 7.51 -19.41 -1.96
N ILE A 132 6.50 -19.20 -2.82
CA ILE A 132 6.03 -17.86 -3.19
C ILE A 132 5.04 -17.42 -2.11
N SER A 133 5.52 -16.54 -1.22
CA SER A 133 4.68 -15.96 -0.17
C SER A 133 3.63 -15.02 -0.78
N MET A 134 2.34 -15.30 -0.56
CA MET A 134 1.22 -14.45 -1.02
C MET A 134 1.25 -13.01 -0.51
N PHE A 135 1.94 -12.75 0.61
CA PHE A 135 2.12 -11.41 1.18
C PHE A 135 3.54 -10.85 0.97
N GLY A 136 4.47 -11.62 0.42
CA GLY A 136 5.89 -11.22 0.36
C GLY A 136 6.25 -10.33 -0.82
N GLY A 137 5.26 -9.87 -1.55
CA GLY A 137 5.36 -8.73 -2.45
C GLY A 137 4.50 -7.61 -1.90
N VAL A 138 4.94 -6.95 -0.83
CA VAL A 138 4.47 -5.59 -0.50
C VAL A 138 5.05 -4.61 -1.55
N GLY A 139 4.90 -4.94 -2.84
CA GLY A 139 5.37 -4.18 -3.99
C GLY A 139 4.31 -3.21 -4.53
N CYS A 140 3.15 -3.13 -3.86
CA CYS A 140 2.10 -2.14 -4.12
C CYS A 140 1.98 -1.12 -2.97
N PHE A 141 2.82 -1.22 -1.94
CA PHE A 141 2.97 -0.14 -0.98
C PHE A 141 4.11 0.75 -1.49
N PRO A 142 3.82 1.98 -1.96
CA PRO A 142 4.82 2.88 -2.53
C PRO A 142 5.86 3.35 -1.50
#